data_AF-A0A962ZPK8-F1
#
_entry.id   AF-A0A962ZPK8-F1
#
_cell.length_a   1.000
_cell.length_b   1.000
_cell.length_c   1.000
_cell.angle_alpha   90.00
_cell.angle_beta   90.00
_cell.angle_gamma   90.00
#
_symmetry.space_group_name_H-M   'P 1'
#
loop_
_entity.id
_entity.type
_entity.pdbx_description
1 polymer ?
#
loop_
_entity_poly.entity_id
_entity_poly.type
_entity_poly.pdbx_seq_one_letter_code
_entity_poly.pdbx_strand_id
1 'polypeptide(L)'
;MEMRYMADAGQTGTLDDFTQRYLYLLAGAAVIGLAWWLLSLDFRASQLNDLLEADADLAAYPYQFRVLALDNGVARMSSPRSAQMSALQGLRVMYPELRDLAIDSPRLMEAQERLAQVQSRAAALVKEQEDVDRVEWVLDERWLASHGIYLQ
;
A
#
# COMPACT_ATOMS: atom_id res chain seq x y z
N MET A 1 -21.79 67.35 -37.36
CA MET A 1 -21.01 66.10 -37.43
C MET A 1 -20.35 65.92 -36.07
N GLU A 2 -21.04 65.26 -35.14
CA GLU A 2 -20.45 64.81 -33.88
C GLU A 2 -21.28 63.62 -33.40
N MET A 3 -20.75 62.43 -33.66
CA MET A 3 -21.31 61.17 -33.19
C MET A 3 -20.98 61.02 -31.71
N ARG A 4 -21.98 61.15 -30.83
CA ARG A 4 -21.89 60.60 -29.47
C ARG A 4 -22.26 59.13 -29.52
N TYR A 5 -21.23 58.30 -29.62
CA TYR A 5 -21.24 56.91 -29.18
C TYR A 5 -21.75 56.87 -27.74
N MET A 6 -23.00 56.46 -27.52
CA MET A 6 -23.43 56.04 -26.19
C MET A 6 -22.83 54.65 -25.96
N ALA A 7 -21.95 54.58 -24.97
CA ALA A 7 -21.33 53.35 -24.52
C ALA A 7 -22.42 52.36 -24.07
N ASP A 8 -22.39 51.18 -24.69
CA ASP A 8 -23.05 49.98 -24.21
C ASP A 8 -22.49 49.68 -22.81
N ALA A 9 -23.32 49.90 -21.79
CA ALA A 9 -22.98 49.54 -20.43
C ALA A 9 -23.02 48.01 -20.35
N GLY A 10 -21.83 47.41 -20.48
CA GLY A 10 -21.64 45.98 -20.33
C GLY A 10 -22.38 45.48 -19.10
N GLN A 11 -23.44 44.68 -19.35
CA GLN A 11 -24.07 43.86 -18.34
C GLN A 11 -22.96 42.98 -17.76
N THR A 12 -22.44 43.37 -16.61
CA THR A 12 -21.72 42.46 -15.72
C THR A 12 -22.79 41.54 -15.17
N GLY A 13 -23.05 40.45 -15.90
CA GLY A 13 -23.96 39.40 -15.48
C GLY A 13 -23.46 38.84 -14.15
N THR A 14 -24.01 39.35 -13.04
CA THR A 14 -23.92 38.68 -11.75
C THR A 14 -24.47 37.28 -11.95
N LEU A 15 -23.69 36.26 -11.58
CA LEU A 15 -24.08 34.86 -11.66
C LEU A 15 -25.50 34.71 -11.11
N ASP A 16 -26.42 34.21 -11.94
CA ASP A 16 -27.80 33.97 -11.52
C ASP A 16 -27.82 33.17 -10.21
N ASP A 17 -28.73 33.53 -9.31
CA ASP A 17 -28.94 32.90 -8.00
C ASP A 17 -29.07 31.35 -8.13
N PHE A 18 -29.61 30.90 -9.27
CA PHE A 18 -29.71 29.51 -9.65
C PHE A 18 -28.33 28.85 -9.89
N THR A 19 -27.46 29.52 -10.63
CA THR A 19 -26.09 29.08 -10.91
C THR A 19 -25.27 29.03 -9.63
N GLN A 20 -25.45 30.01 -8.75
CA GLN A 20 -24.76 30.05 -7.46
C GLN A 20 -25.19 28.88 -6.55
N ARG A 21 -26.49 28.56 -6.48
CA ARG A 21 -27.01 27.39 -5.75
C ARG A 21 -26.52 26.07 -6.35
N TYR A 22 -26.51 25.95 -7.68
CA TYR A 22 -26.00 24.76 -8.37
C TYR A 22 -24.51 24.54 -8.08
N LEU A 23 -23.70 25.61 -8.10
CA LEU A 23 -22.28 25.54 -7.74
C LEU A 23 -22.07 25.10 -6.30
N TYR A 24 -22.90 25.55 -5.34
CA TYR A 24 -22.81 25.06 -3.96
C TYR A 24 -23.15 23.58 -3.83
N LEU A 25 -24.17 23.08 -4.55
CA LEU A 25 -24.50 21.66 -4.55
C LEU A 25 -23.37 20.82 -5.18
N LEU A 26 -22.80 21.30 -6.28
CA LEU A 26 -21.72 20.61 -6.99
C LEU A 26 -20.42 20.61 -6.16
N ALA A 27 -20.10 21.74 -5.53
CA ALA A 27 -18.99 21.82 -4.58
C ALA A 27 -19.21 20.90 -3.37
N GLY A 28 -20.43 20.84 -2.83
CA GLY A 28 -20.79 19.92 -1.75
C GLY A 28 -20.60 18.46 -2.15
N ALA A 29 -21.08 18.06 -3.32
CA ALA A 29 -20.90 16.71 -3.85
C ALA A 29 -19.41 16.38 -4.07
N ALA A 30 -18.62 17.33 -4.60
CA ALA A 30 -17.19 17.18 -4.78
C ALA A 30 -16.45 17.00 -3.45
N VAL A 31 -16.80 17.78 -2.41
CA VAL A 31 -16.22 17.65 -1.06
C VAL A 31 -16.58 16.31 -0.44
N ILE A 32 -17.83 15.84 -0.58
CA ILE A 32 -18.25 14.52 -0.08
C ILE A 32 -17.48 13.42 -0.80
N GLY A 33 -17.36 13.48 -2.12
CA GLY A 33 -16.58 12.51 -2.91
C GLY A 33 -15.10 12.50 -2.52
N LEU A 34 -14.50 13.67 -2.33
CA LEU A 34 -13.12 13.80 -1.86
C LEU A 34 -12.95 13.24 -0.45
N ALA A 35 -13.88 13.52 0.47
CA ALA A 35 -13.84 13.01 1.83
C ALA A 35 -13.98 11.48 1.87
N TRP A 36 -14.87 10.90 1.06
CA TRP A 36 -15.00 9.46 0.90
C TRP A 36 -13.72 8.84 0.33
N TRP A 37 -13.12 9.45 -0.68
CA TRP A 37 -11.86 8.99 -1.27
C TRP A 37 -10.68 9.09 -0.29
N LEU A 38 -10.62 10.17 0.49
CA LEU A 38 -9.64 10.32 1.56
C LEU A 38 -9.83 9.27 2.66
N LEU A 39 -11.06 8.99 3.07
CA LEU A 39 -11.34 7.93 4.05
C LEU A 39 -11.06 6.53 3.49
N SER A 40 -11.07 6.34 2.16
CA SER A 40 -10.68 5.08 1.52
C SER A 40 -9.18 4.93 1.32
N LEU A 41 -8.37 5.98 1.53
CA LEU A 41 -6.93 5.81 1.60
C LEU A 41 -6.61 4.99 2.85
N ASP A 42 -5.90 3.88 2.68
CA ASP A 42 -5.50 2.89 3.70
C ASP A 42 -4.58 3.49 4.80
N PHE A 43 -5.01 4.55 5.49
CA PHE A 43 -4.33 5.13 6.65
C PHE A 43 -4.05 4.08 7.73
N ARG A 44 -4.87 3.03 7.77
CA ARG A 44 -4.67 1.93 8.69
C ARG A 44 -3.51 1.04 8.28
N ALA A 45 -3.35 0.73 6.99
CA ALA A 45 -2.19 -0.01 6.52
C ALA A 45 -0.87 0.75 6.80
N SER A 46 -0.85 2.08 6.67
CA SER A 46 0.34 2.85 7.03
C SER A 46 0.68 2.77 8.52
N GLN A 47 -0.33 2.87 9.41
CA GLN A 47 -0.10 2.69 10.85
C GLN A 47 0.44 1.30 11.19
N LEU A 48 -0.07 0.26 10.54
CA LEU A 48 0.44 -1.10 10.70
C LEU A 48 1.88 -1.23 10.20
N ASN A 49 2.22 -0.54 9.11
CA ASN A 49 3.59 -0.49 8.61
C ASN A 49 4.54 0.21 9.59
N ASP A 50 4.12 1.32 10.21
CA ASP A 50 4.92 2.00 11.23
C ASP A 50 5.21 1.06 12.43
N LEU A 51 4.25 0.21 12.81
CA LEU A 51 4.44 -0.80 13.85
C LEU A 51 5.43 -1.89 13.43
N LEU A 52 5.37 -2.36 12.18
CA LEU A 52 6.30 -3.35 11.65
C LEU A 52 7.72 -2.80 11.55
N GLU A 53 7.87 -1.53 11.16
CA GLU A 53 9.16 -0.84 11.07
C GLU A 53 9.78 -0.57 12.44
N ALA A 54 8.96 -0.43 13.49
CA ALA A 54 9.42 -0.25 14.85
C ALA A 54 9.98 -1.53 15.51
N ASP A 55 9.67 -2.72 14.98
CA ASP A 55 10.20 -3.99 15.49
C ASP A 55 11.64 -4.21 14.99
N ALA A 56 12.58 -4.33 15.93
CA ALA A 56 14.01 -4.45 15.63
C ALA A 56 14.38 -5.76 14.91
N ASP A 57 13.66 -6.86 15.18
CA ASP A 57 13.90 -8.16 14.53
C ASP A 57 13.49 -8.11 13.04
N LEU A 58 12.38 -7.43 12.76
CA LEU A 58 11.88 -7.23 11.39
C LEU A 58 12.74 -6.23 10.63
N ALA A 59 13.05 -5.08 11.24
CA ALA A 59 13.86 -4.03 10.61
C ALA A 59 15.28 -4.49 10.26
N ALA A 60 15.85 -5.43 11.02
CA ALA A 60 17.16 -6.02 10.76
C ALA A 60 17.14 -7.08 9.64
N TYR A 61 15.97 -7.53 9.20
CA TYR A 61 15.85 -8.55 8.17
C TYR A 61 16.00 -7.92 6.76
N PRO A 62 16.63 -8.60 5.77
CA PRO A 62 16.87 -7.99 4.45
C PRO A 62 15.59 -7.67 3.65
N TYR A 63 14.48 -8.35 3.96
CA TYR A 63 13.19 -8.09 3.35
C TYR A 63 12.26 -7.40 4.34
N GLN A 64 11.75 -6.23 3.95
CA GLN A 64 10.80 -5.48 4.77
C GLN A 64 9.38 -5.90 4.43
N PHE A 65 8.71 -6.56 5.38
CA PHE A 65 7.30 -6.92 5.29
C PHE A 65 6.43 -5.67 5.41
N ARG A 66 5.41 -5.55 4.55
CA ARG A 66 4.50 -4.40 4.54
C ARG A 66 3.05 -4.85 4.41
N VAL A 67 2.16 -4.21 5.13
CA VAL A 67 0.73 -4.25 4.90
C VAL A 67 0.42 -3.42 3.66
N LEU A 68 -0.19 -4.07 2.68
CA LEU A 68 -0.61 -3.49 1.41
C LEU A 68 -1.99 -2.85 1.52
N ALA A 69 -2.90 -3.47 2.27
CA ALA A 69 -4.26 -3.00 2.51
C ALA A 69 -4.88 -3.72 3.70
N LEU A 70 -5.88 -3.09 4.32
CA LEU A 70 -6.72 -3.72 5.34
C LEU A 70 -8.19 -3.59 4.95
N ASP A 71 -8.81 -4.71 4.56
CA ASP A 71 -10.19 -4.75 4.09
C ASP A 71 -11.00 -5.76 4.90
N ASN A 72 -12.08 -5.32 5.55
CA ASN A 72 -13.00 -6.20 6.29
C ASN A 72 -12.30 -7.17 7.28
N GLY A 73 -11.33 -6.68 8.05
CA GLY A 73 -10.58 -7.51 8.99
C GLY A 73 -9.48 -8.37 8.35
N VAL A 74 -9.26 -8.28 7.04
CA VAL A 74 -8.22 -9.03 6.33
C VAL A 74 -7.04 -8.11 6.02
N ALA A 75 -5.93 -8.31 6.74
CA ALA A 75 -4.68 -7.61 6.46
C ALA A 75 -3.92 -8.34 5.33
N ARG A 76 -3.79 -7.68 4.17
CA ARG A 76 -2.99 -8.18 3.05
C ARG A 76 -1.55 -7.76 3.25
N MET A 77 -0.64 -8.71 3.47
CA MET A 77 0.78 -8.47 3.76
C MET A 77 1.67 -8.94 2.62
N SER A 78 2.70 -8.16 2.31
CA SER A 78 3.70 -8.49 1.30
C SER A 78 4.61 -9.64 1.77
N SER A 79 5.01 -10.49 0.84
CA SER A 79 5.88 -11.63 1.10
C SER A 79 6.75 -11.94 -0.11
N PRO A 80 8.01 -12.35 0.09
CA PRO A 80 8.89 -12.81 -1.00
C PRO A 80 8.54 -14.24 -1.45
N ARG A 81 7.63 -14.93 -0.75
CA ARG A 81 7.11 -16.26 -1.09
C ARG A 81 5.60 -16.24 -1.34
N SER A 82 5.14 -17.13 -2.21
CA SER A 82 3.73 -17.42 -2.47
C SER A 82 3.58 -18.86 -2.99
N ALA A 83 2.40 -19.23 -3.48
CA ALA A 83 2.23 -20.48 -4.21
C ALA A 83 3.08 -20.54 -5.50
N GLN A 84 3.38 -19.37 -6.09
CA GLN A 84 4.15 -19.24 -7.34
C GLN A 84 5.64 -19.08 -7.07
N MET A 85 6.03 -18.56 -5.89
CA MET A 85 7.41 -18.33 -5.49
C MET A 85 7.73 -19.09 -4.20
N SER A 86 8.53 -20.14 -4.28
CA SER A 86 8.86 -20.95 -3.10
C SER A 86 9.72 -20.17 -2.09
N ALA A 87 9.68 -20.57 -0.81
CA ALA A 87 10.54 -20.01 0.23
C ALA A 87 12.03 -20.08 -0.15
N LEU A 88 12.45 -21.21 -0.76
CA LEU A 88 13.81 -21.43 -1.24
C LEU A 88 14.22 -20.41 -2.31
N GLN A 89 13.35 -20.17 -3.29
CA GLN A 89 13.63 -19.18 -4.33
C GLN A 89 13.70 -17.78 -3.72
N GLY A 90 12.76 -17.41 -2.83
CA GLY A 90 12.80 -16.13 -2.13
C GLY A 90 14.10 -15.92 -1.35
N LEU A 91 14.57 -16.96 -0.64
CA LEU A 91 15.84 -16.91 0.10
C LEU A 91 17.05 -16.74 -0.81
N ARG A 92 17.09 -17.41 -1.97
CA ARG A 92 18.18 -17.27 -2.94
C ARG A 92 18.21 -15.92 -3.67
N VAL A 93 17.12 -15.17 -3.59
CA VAL A 93 17.04 -13.77 -4.03
C VAL A 93 17.62 -12.85 -2.97
N MET A 94 17.20 -13.02 -1.70
CA MET A 94 17.70 -12.23 -0.57
C MET A 94 19.18 -12.50 -0.26
N TYR A 95 19.62 -13.75 -0.39
CA TYR A 95 20.95 -14.24 -0.04
C TYR A 95 21.54 -15.01 -1.23
N PRO A 96 22.19 -14.31 -2.19
CA PRO A 96 22.77 -14.95 -3.38
C PRO A 96 23.78 -16.06 -3.05
N GLU A 97 24.44 -16.00 -1.89
CA GLU A 97 25.37 -17.02 -1.41
C GLU A 97 24.72 -18.39 -1.12
N LEU A 98 23.38 -18.45 -1.01
CA LEU A 98 22.64 -19.69 -0.78
C LEU A 98 22.28 -20.42 -2.09
N ARG A 99 22.62 -19.86 -3.25
CA ARG A 99 22.26 -20.42 -4.57
C ARG A 99 22.88 -21.78 -4.84
N ASP A 100 24.15 -21.93 -4.46
CA ASP A 100 24.94 -23.15 -4.72
C ASP A 100 24.87 -24.17 -3.57
N LEU A 101 24.15 -23.86 -2.49
CA LEU A 101 24.02 -24.75 -1.35
C LEU A 101 22.98 -25.85 -1.62
N ALA A 102 23.28 -27.04 -1.08
CA ALA A 102 22.36 -28.16 -1.04
C ALA A 102 21.11 -27.82 -0.22
N ILE A 103 19.99 -28.45 -0.59
CA ILE A 103 18.66 -28.20 0.00
C ILE A 103 18.63 -28.53 1.49
N ASP A 104 19.42 -29.52 1.91
CA ASP A 104 19.59 -30.00 3.28
C ASP A 104 20.79 -29.38 4.00
N SER A 105 21.44 -28.37 3.41
CA SER A 105 22.56 -27.71 4.06
C SER A 105 22.10 -26.98 5.34
N PRO A 106 22.86 -27.07 6.45
CA PRO A 106 22.48 -26.42 7.71
C PRO A 106 22.21 -24.93 7.55
N ARG A 107 23.05 -24.23 6.78
CA ARG A 107 22.90 -22.79 6.52
C ARG A 107 21.61 -22.43 5.78
N LEU A 108 21.15 -23.27 4.86
CA LEU A 108 19.89 -23.04 4.16
C LEU A 108 18.69 -23.37 5.04
N MET A 109 18.79 -24.38 5.90
CA MET A 109 17.77 -24.69 6.91
C MET A 109 17.62 -23.54 7.91
N GLU A 110 18.73 -23.03 8.44
CA GLU A 110 18.76 -21.86 9.32
C GLU A 110 18.11 -20.63 8.67
N ALA A 111 18.41 -20.38 7.38
CA ALA A 111 17.79 -19.28 6.64
C ALA A 111 16.27 -19.46 6.45
N GLN A 112 15.81 -20.69 6.21
CA GLN A 112 14.37 -21.01 6.14
C GLN A 112 13.66 -20.86 7.49
N GLU A 113 14.29 -21.33 8.57
CA GLU A 113 13.77 -21.15 9.92
C GLU A 113 13.69 -19.68 10.29
N ARG A 114 14.73 -18.89 9.97
CA ARG A 114 14.71 -17.45 10.23
C ARG A 114 13.61 -16.76 9.44
N LEU A 115 13.41 -17.10 8.17
CA LEU A 115 12.30 -16.58 7.37
C LEU A 115 10.94 -16.90 8.01
N ALA A 116 10.73 -18.14 8.45
CA ALA A 116 9.49 -18.52 9.12
C ALA A 116 9.27 -17.73 10.42
N GLN A 117 10.31 -17.54 11.23
CA GLN A 117 10.26 -16.77 12.47
C GLN A 117 9.86 -15.30 12.22
N VAL A 118 10.51 -14.62 11.26
CA VAL A 118 10.19 -13.21 10.98
C VAL A 118 8.80 -13.07 10.36
N GLN A 119 8.37 -14.00 9.50
CA GLN A 119 7.00 -14.00 8.98
C GLN A 119 5.96 -14.20 10.08
N SER A 120 6.19 -15.14 11.00
CA SER A 120 5.31 -15.36 12.14
C SER A 120 5.26 -14.14 13.06
N ARG A 121 6.39 -13.48 13.32
CA ARG A 121 6.44 -12.25 14.12
C ARG A 121 5.67 -11.12 13.46
N ALA A 122 5.90 -10.85 12.16
CA ALA A 122 5.18 -9.82 11.42
C ALA A 122 3.66 -10.06 11.44
N ALA A 123 3.23 -11.30 11.20
CA ALA A 123 1.82 -11.66 11.28
C ALA A 123 1.25 -11.54 12.69
N ALA A 124 2.02 -11.86 13.75
CA ALA A 124 1.57 -11.73 15.12
C ALA A 124 1.32 -10.27 15.49
N LEU A 125 2.27 -9.36 15.20
CA LEU A 125 2.13 -7.93 15.46
C LEU A 125 0.90 -7.31 14.78
N VAL A 126 0.63 -7.72 13.53
CA VAL A 126 -0.54 -7.23 12.80
C VAL A 126 -1.84 -7.83 13.36
N LYS A 127 -1.84 -9.10 13.76
CA LYS A 127 -3.00 -9.77 14.38
C LYS A 127 -3.31 -9.31 15.80
N GLU A 128 -2.37 -8.68 16.50
CA GLU A 128 -2.62 -8.07 17.81
C GLU A 128 -3.54 -6.86 17.73
N GLN A 129 -3.79 -6.33 16.52
CA GLN A 129 -4.68 -5.19 16.30
C GLN A 129 -6.14 -5.64 16.25
N GLU A 130 -7.01 -4.91 16.95
CA GLU A 130 -8.43 -5.28 17.13
C GLU A 130 -9.24 -5.33 15.83
N ASP A 131 -8.77 -4.63 14.80
CA ASP A 131 -9.39 -4.55 13.48
C ASP A 131 -8.83 -5.56 12.47
N VAL A 132 -8.01 -6.52 12.93
CA VAL A 132 -7.44 -7.59 12.09
C VAL A 132 -7.92 -8.96 12.56
N ASP A 133 -8.76 -9.60 11.76
CA ASP A 133 -9.23 -10.98 11.97
C ASP A 133 -8.24 -12.01 11.40
N ARG A 134 -7.63 -11.72 10.24
CA ARG A 134 -6.72 -12.64 9.56
C ARG A 134 -5.66 -11.91 8.73
N VAL A 135 -4.57 -12.63 8.45
CA VAL A 135 -3.48 -12.17 7.59
C VAL A 135 -3.44 -13.02 6.32
N GLU A 136 -3.39 -12.34 5.18
CA GLU A 136 -3.22 -12.96 3.87
C GLU A 136 -1.89 -12.52 3.26
N TRP A 137 -1.08 -13.49 2.83
CA TRP A 137 0.22 -13.22 2.23
C TRP A 137 0.10 -13.05 0.72
N VAL A 138 0.50 -11.88 0.24
CA VAL A 138 0.52 -11.49 -1.16
C VAL A 138 1.96 -11.40 -1.64
N LEU A 139 2.21 -11.90 -2.85
CA LEU A 139 3.53 -11.87 -3.42
C LEU A 139 3.96 -10.44 -3.77
N ASP A 140 5.18 -10.07 -3.38
CA ASP A 140 5.74 -8.77 -3.70
C ASP A 140 6.43 -8.79 -5.07
N GLU A 141 5.63 -8.68 -6.12
CA GLU A 141 6.11 -8.67 -7.51
C GLU A 141 7.06 -7.51 -7.79
N ARG A 142 6.87 -6.36 -7.13
CA ARG A 142 7.73 -5.19 -7.30
C ARG A 142 9.11 -5.42 -6.72
N TRP A 143 9.19 -6.00 -5.53
CA TRP A 143 10.45 -6.41 -4.93
C TRP A 143 11.15 -7.50 -5.75
N LEU A 144 10.40 -8.47 -6.28
CA LEU A 144 10.98 -9.46 -7.19
C LEU A 144 11.53 -8.84 -8.47
N ALA A 145 10.78 -7.92 -9.08
CA ALA A 145 11.19 -7.22 -10.28
C ALA A 145 12.45 -6.36 -10.03
N SER A 146 12.57 -5.73 -8.85
CA SER A 146 13.79 -4.98 -8.49
C SER A 146 15.02 -5.88 -8.32
N HIS A 147 14.82 -7.19 -8.10
CA HIS A 147 15.86 -8.21 -8.07
C HIS A 147 15.98 -8.99 -9.39
N GLY A 148 15.33 -8.52 -10.47
CA GLY A 148 15.42 -9.09 -11.82
C GLY A 148 14.54 -10.31 -12.06
N ILE A 149 13.53 -10.55 -11.22
CA ILE A 149 12.58 -11.67 -11.36
C ILE A 149 11.23 -11.12 -11.80
N TYR A 150 10.77 -11.60 -12.95
CA TYR A 150 9.47 -11.27 -13.52
C TYR A 150 8.61 -12.53 -13.59
N LEU A 151 7.41 -12.45 -13.04
CA LEU A 151 6.40 -13.51 -13.11
C LEU A 151 5.53 -13.25 -14.33
N GLN A 152 5.19 -14.30 -15.07
CA GLN A 152 4.40 -14.26 -16.30
C GLN A 152 3.03 -14.88 -16.08
#